data_AF-A0A2H3AQM1-F1
#
_entry.id   AF-A0A2H3AQM1-F1
#
_cell.length_a   1.000
_cell.length_b   1.000
_cell.length_c   1.000
_cell.angle_alpha   90.00
_cell.angle_beta   90.00
_cell.angle_gamma   90.00
#
_symmetry.space_group_name_H-M   'P 1'
#
loop_
_entity.id
_entity.type
_entity.pdbx_description
1 polymer ?
#
loop_
_entity_poly.entity_id
_entity_poly.type
_entity_poly.pdbx_seq_one_letter_code
_entity_poly.pdbx_strand_id
1 'polypeptide(L)'
;LSQNDPPLEMERSNIHEIITSGTTAVSLFDERILEAQRILDTLISERKQVQSCINDARTLLHPIRTINDDILREIFSWCVYDWEDIMSRHHGRHDSLGRLEPPWTLSHVSHRWRTISLSSPRLW
;
A
#
# COMPACT_ATOMS: atom_id res chain seq x y z
N LEU A 1 0.01 59.35 16.30
CA LEU A 1 0.90 58.76 15.28
C LEU A 1 0.84 59.65 14.04
N SER A 2 1.61 60.74 14.01
CA SER A 2 1.66 61.66 12.88
C SER A 2 2.94 62.49 12.95
N GLN A 3 4.09 61.83 12.81
CA GLN A 3 5.28 62.49 12.32
C GLN A 3 5.65 61.84 11.00
N ASN A 4 5.39 62.57 9.91
CA ASN A 4 5.88 62.28 8.56
C ASN A 4 7.28 62.89 8.35
N ASP A 5 7.99 63.20 9.42
CA ASP A 5 9.34 63.74 9.33
C ASP A 5 10.28 62.62 8.87
N PRO A 6 11.16 62.90 7.88
CA PRO A 6 12.12 61.90 7.43
C PRO A 6 13.02 61.45 8.60
N PRO A 7 13.35 60.14 8.69
CA PRO A 7 14.14 59.61 9.80
C PRO A 7 15.52 60.26 9.85
N LEU A 8 16.03 60.42 11.08
CA LEU A 8 17.35 60.97 11.34
C LEU A 8 18.43 60.05 10.76
N GLU A 9 19.60 60.59 10.41
CA GLU A 9 20.67 59.82 9.75
C GLU A 9 21.14 58.61 10.57
N MET A 10 21.14 58.74 11.89
CA MET A 10 21.43 57.65 12.83
C MET A 10 20.35 56.56 12.80
N GLU A 11 19.08 56.95 12.70
CA GLU A 11 17.96 55.99 12.58
C GLU A 11 18.02 55.25 11.25
N ARG A 12 18.35 55.94 10.15
CA ARG A 12 18.56 55.32 8.84
C ARG A 12 19.70 54.30 8.88
N SER A 13 20.82 54.65 9.52
CA SER A 13 21.97 53.75 9.67
C SER A 13 21.60 52.49 10.45
N ASN A 14 20.90 52.65 11.59
CA ASN A 14 20.41 51.52 12.38
C ASN A 14 19.42 50.65 11.59
N ILE A 15 18.52 51.25 10.83
CA ILE A 15 17.56 50.52 9.97
C ILE A 15 18.32 49.73 8.89
N HIS A 16 19.33 50.32 8.25
CA HIS A 16 20.16 49.63 7.26
C HIS A 16 20.93 48.44 7.86
N GLU A 17 21.46 48.58 9.08
CA GLU A 17 22.13 47.50 9.79
C GLU A 17 21.16 46.35 10.11
N ILE A 18 19.95 46.67 10.62
CA ILE A 18 18.90 45.69 10.87
C ILE A 18 18.51 44.95 9.59
N ILE A 19 18.34 45.68 8.48
CA ILE A 19 18.03 45.07 7.18
C ILE A 19 19.16 44.13 6.77
N THR A 20 20.41 44.59 6.82
CA THR A 20 21.57 43.79 6.37
C THR A 20 21.76 42.53 7.21
N SER A 21 21.71 42.67 8.54
CA SER A 21 21.80 41.54 9.49
C SER A 21 20.62 40.58 9.32
N GLY A 22 19.41 41.12 9.17
CA GLY A 22 18.19 40.35 8.93
C GLY A 22 18.24 39.55 7.63
N THR A 23 18.66 40.17 6.53
CA THR A 23 18.81 39.47 5.23
C THR A 23 19.85 38.35 5.31
N THR A 24 20.95 38.57 6.03
CA THR A 24 21.98 37.54 6.25
C THR A 24 21.42 36.36 7.07
N ALA A 25 20.67 36.66 8.15
CA ALA A 25 20.06 35.63 8.98
C ALA A 25 18.99 34.82 8.23
N VAL A 26 18.16 35.48 7.40
CA VAL A 26 17.18 34.80 6.54
C VAL A 26 17.86 33.85 5.58
N SER A 27 18.92 34.30 4.90
CA SER A 27 19.68 33.46 3.96
C SER A 27 20.25 32.21 4.64
N LEU A 28 20.80 32.36 5.86
CA LEU A 28 21.28 31.24 6.65
C LEU A 28 20.16 30.25 7.02
N PHE A 29 18.97 30.75 7.39
CA PHE A 29 17.84 29.88 7.68
C PHE A 29 17.35 29.16 6.44
N ASP A 30 17.29 29.83 5.29
CA ASP A 30 16.91 29.21 4.02
C ASP A 30 17.88 28.08 3.63
N GLU A 31 19.19 28.28 3.78
CA GLU A 31 20.18 27.21 3.56
C GLU A 31 19.95 26.01 4.48
N ARG A 32 19.69 26.25 5.77
CA ARG A 32 19.42 25.18 6.75
C ARG A 32 18.11 24.46 6.47
N ILE A 33 17.09 25.18 6.02
CA ILE A 33 15.80 24.62 5.61
C ILE A 33 16.00 23.70 4.41
N LEU A 34 16.72 24.18 3.39
CA LEU A 34 17.03 23.39 2.20
C LEU A 34 17.79 22.11 2.57
N GLU A 35 18.81 22.20 3.42
CA GLU A 35 19.56 21.02 3.86
C GLU A 35 18.69 20.02 4.63
N ALA A 36 17.86 20.50 5.56
CA ALA A 36 16.93 19.66 6.30
C ALA A 36 15.92 18.96 5.37
N GLN A 37 15.44 19.65 4.33
CA GLN A 37 14.56 19.08 3.32
C GLN A 37 15.24 17.98 2.51
N ARG A 38 16.51 18.15 2.11
CA ARG A 38 17.27 17.12 1.39
C ARG A 38 17.46 15.85 2.23
N ILE A 39 17.77 16.02 3.52
CA ILE A 39 17.88 14.90 4.47
C ILE A 39 16.52 14.20 4.60
N LEU A 40 15.44 14.97 4.77
CA LEU A 40 14.09 14.43 4.91
C LEU A 40 13.67 13.63 3.67
N ASP A 41 13.91 14.16 2.46
CA ASP A 41 13.57 13.51 1.20
C ASP A 41 14.33 12.18 1.04
N THR A 42 15.60 12.16 1.44
CA THR A 42 16.43 10.95 1.45
C THR A 42 15.84 9.90 2.38
N LEU A 43 15.54 10.26 3.62
CA LEU A 43 14.95 9.34 4.61
C LEU A 43 13.58 8.82 4.18
N ILE A 44 12.75 9.67 3.55
CA ILE A 44 11.45 9.24 3.01
C ILE A 44 11.64 8.21 1.89
N SER A 45 12.62 8.42 1.01
CA SER A 45 12.94 7.48 -0.08
C SER A 45 13.41 6.14 0.47
N GLU A 46 14.37 6.15 1.39
CA GLU A 46 14.88 4.94 2.05
C GLU A 46 13.77 4.17 2.78
N ARG A 47 12.92 4.89 3.54
CA ARG A 47 11.77 4.29 4.21
C ARG A 47 10.83 3.61 3.22
N LYS A 48 10.54 4.25 2.09
CA LYS A 48 9.67 3.66 1.05
C LYS A 48 10.28 2.38 0.47
N GLN A 49 11.59 2.38 0.21
CA GLN A 49 12.29 1.21 -0.31
C GLN A 49 12.21 0.03 0.68
N VAL A 50 12.57 0.26 1.95
CA VAL A 50 12.49 -0.78 2.99
C VAL A 50 11.05 -1.27 3.17
N GLN A 51 10.07 -0.38 3.15
CA GLN A 51 8.66 -0.76 3.25
C GLN A 51 8.21 -1.65 2.08
N SER A 52 8.71 -1.39 0.87
CA SER A 52 8.46 -2.25 -0.30
C SER A 52 9.02 -3.65 -0.06
N CYS A 53 10.29 -3.75 0.35
CA CYS A 53 10.92 -5.05 0.63
C CYS A 53 10.17 -5.85 1.71
N ILE A 54 9.70 -5.18 2.78
CA ILE A 54 8.89 -5.81 3.82
C ILE A 54 7.56 -6.33 3.25
N ASN A 55 6.90 -5.54 2.41
CA ASN A 55 5.63 -5.95 1.81
C ASN A 55 5.83 -7.15 0.86
N ASP A 56 6.87 -7.12 0.04
CA ASP A 56 7.22 -8.24 -0.85
C ASP A 56 7.49 -9.52 -0.03
N ALA A 57 8.29 -9.42 1.04
CA ALA A 57 8.56 -10.54 1.93
C ALA A 57 7.29 -11.09 2.60
N ARG A 58 6.39 -10.22 3.10
CA ARG A 58 5.09 -10.63 3.66
C ARG A 58 4.23 -11.33 2.61
N THR A 59 4.22 -10.82 1.39
CA THR A 59 3.47 -11.42 0.29
C THR A 59 4.05 -12.80 -0.07
N LEU A 60 5.38 -12.97 -0.08
CA LEU A 60 6.02 -14.27 -0.30
C LEU A 60 5.73 -15.27 0.83
N LEU A 61 5.79 -14.82 2.08
CA LEU A 61 5.52 -15.64 3.27
C LEU A 61 4.03 -15.78 3.59
N HIS A 62 3.14 -15.25 2.74
CA HIS A 62 1.71 -15.28 3.00
C HIS A 62 1.24 -16.75 3.15
N PRO A 63 0.48 -17.10 4.21
CA PRO A 63 0.10 -18.50 4.49
C PRO A 63 -0.51 -19.23 3.30
N ILE A 64 -1.31 -18.54 2.48
CA ILE A 64 -1.92 -19.12 1.27
C ILE A 64 -0.90 -19.63 0.22
N ARG A 65 0.36 -19.18 0.27
CA ARG A 65 1.47 -19.64 -0.57
C ARG A 65 2.28 -20.75 0.09
N THR A 66 2.19 -20.91 1.40
CA THR A 66 2.92 -21.93 2.17
C THR A 66 2.08 -23.17 2.48
N ILE A 67 0.74 -23.07 2.44
CA ILE A 67 -0.15 -24.23 2.53
C ILE A 67 0.16 -25.16 1.37
N ASN A 68 0.35 -26.46 1.61
CA ASN A 68 0.60 -27.46 0.58
C ASN A 68 -0.60 -27.64 -0.36
N ASP A 69 -0.35 -28.02 -1.62
CA ASP A 69 -1.42 -28.24 -2.61
C ASP A 69 -2.44 -29.29 -2.13
N ASP A 70 -2.03 -30.32 -1.39
CA ASP A 70 -2.93 -31.35 -0.86
C ASP A 70 -3.95 -30.79 0.13
N ILE A 71 -3.51 -29.89 1.02
CA ILE A 71 -4.39 -29.21 1.98
C ILE A 71 -5.34 -28.25 1.25
N LEU A 72 -4.88 -27.57 0.20
CA LEU A 72 -5.76 -26.75 -0.64
C LEU A 72 -6.81 -27.60 -1.38
N ARG A 73 -6.43 -28.77 -1.91
CA ARG A 73 -7.38 -29.71 -2.53
C ARG A 73 -8.41 -30.21 -1.53
N GLU A 74 -7.98 -30.51 -0.30
CA GLU A 74 -8.88 -30.90 0.78
C GLU A 74 -9.87 -29.78 1.08
N ILE A 75 -9.40 -28.55 1.31
CA ILE A 75 -10.28 -27.38 1.52
C ILE A 75 -11.26 -27.22 0.35
N PHE A 76 -10.78 -27.31 -0.90
CA PHE A 76 -11.63 -27.16 -2.08
C PHE A 76 -12.73 -28.22 -2.13
N SER A 77 -12.46 -29.44 -1.67
CA SER A 77 -13.47 -30.52 -1.62
C SER A 77 -14.62 -30.22 -0.65
N TRP A 78 -14.38 -29.41 0.37
CA TRP A 78 -15.43 -28.92 1.28
C TRP A 78 -16.19 -27.71 0.73
N CYS A 79 -15.68 -27.06 -0.33
CA CYS A 79 -16.29 -25.88 -0.94
C CYS A 79 -17.18 -26.22 -2.14
N VAL A 80 -17.20 -27.47 -2.61
CA VAL A 80 -18.02 -27.92 -3.73
C VAL A 80 -19.17 -28.78 -3.21
N TYR A 81 -20.29 -28.78 -3.93
CA TYR A 81 -21.43 -29.62 -3.59
C TYR A 81 -21.08 -31.09 -3.81
N ASP A 82 -21.39 -31.93 -2.83
CA ASP A 82 -21.28 -33.38 -3.02
C ASP A 82 -22.51 -33.96 -3.73
N TRP A 83 -22.51 -35.27 -3.96
CA TRP A 83 -23.60 -35.92 -4.68
C TRP A 83 -24.94 -35.84 -3.92
N GLU A 84 -24.90 -35.87 -2.58
CA GLU A 84 -26.08 -35.79 -1.71
C GLU A 84 -26.66 -34.37 -1.77
N ASP A 85 -25.80 -33.35 -1.77
CA ASP A 85 -26.19 -31.94 -1.90
C ASP A 85 -26.92 -31.66 -3.21
N ILE A 86 -26.41 -32.21 -4.32
CA ILE A 86 -27.01 -32.06 -5.65
C ILE A 86 -28.38 -32.73 -5.71
N MET A 87 -28.53 -33.89 -5.06
CA MET A 87 -29.74 -34.72 -5.14
C MET A 87 -30.83 -34.30 -4.14
N SER A 88 -30.45 -33.78 -2.98
CA SER A 88 -31.36 -33.41 -1.90
C SER A 88 -32.17 -32.12 -2.18
N ARG A 89 -31.82 -31.34 -3.21
CA ARG A 89 -32.42 -30.02 -3.54
C ARG A 89 -32.42 -29.02 -2.37
N HIS A 90 -31.70 -29.31 -1.29
CA HIS A 90 -31.69 -28.48 -0.08
C HIS A 90 -31.09 -27.08 -0.34
N HIS A 91 -30.26 -26.97 -1.39
CA HIS A 91 -29.55 -25.75 -1.76
C HIS A 91 -30.05 -25.10 -3.07
N GLY A 92 -31.18 -25.55 -3.63
CA GLY A 92 -31.71 -25.08 -4.92
C GLY A 92 -31.21 -25.90 -6.12
N ARG A 93 -31.45 -25.40 -7.34
CA ARG A 93 -31.02 -26.06 -8.58
C ARG A 93 -29.56 -25.69 -8.85
N HIS A 94 -28.64 -26.61 -8.58
CA HIS A 94 -27.23 -26.48 -8.92
C HIS A 94 -27.06 -26.30 -10.44
N ASP A 95 -26.39 -25.23 -10.86
CA ASP A 95 -26.00 -25.02 -12.25
C ASP A 95 -24.50 -25.26 -12.36
N SER A 96 -24.11 -26.42 -12.89
CA SER A 96 -22.70 -26.76 -13.09
C SER A 96 -21.96 -25.83 -14.05
N LEU A 97 -22.67 -24.95 -14.77
CA LEU A 97 -22.10 -23.92 -15.63
C LEU A 97 -22.18 -22.51 -15.00
N GLY A 98 -22.69 -22.42 -13.78
CA GLY A 98 -22.76 -21.21 -12.99
C GLY A 98 -21.36 -20.70 -12.66
N ARG A 99 -20.90 -19.67 -13.38
CA ARG A 99 -19.57 -19.06 -13.14
C ARG A 99 -19.39 -18.44 -11.75
N LEU A 100 -20.49 -18.25 -11.03
CA LEU A 100 -20.53 -17.73 -9.67
C LEU A 100 -20.67 -18.86 -8.63
N GLU A 101 -20.73 -20.12 -9.06
CA GLU A 101 -20.81 -21.30 -8.20
C GLU A 101 -19.46 -22.05 -8.17
N PRO A 102 -19.14 -22.76 -7.08
CA PRO A 102 -18.05 -23.72 -7.07
C PRO A 102 -18.25 -24.81 -8.14
N PRO A 103 -17.18 -25.39 -8.71
CA PRO A 103 -15.77 -25.08 -8.45
C PRO A 103 -15.24 -23.84 -9.21
N TRP A 104 -16.03 -23.21 -10.08
CA TRP A 104 -15.58 -22.11 -10.94
C TRP A 104 -15.02 -20.92 -10.15
N THR A 105 -15.66 -20.56 -9.05
CA THR A 105 -15.21 -19.47 -8.16
C THR A 105 -13.81 -19.69 -7.60
N LEU A 106 -13.43 -20.94 -7.29
CA LEU A 106 -12.09 -21.30 -6.80
C LEU A 106 -11.03 -21.00 -7.86
N SER A 107 -11.34 -21.23 -9.13
CA SER A 107 -10.43 -20.99 -10.26
C SER A 107 -10.17 -19.50 -10.56
N HIS A 108 -10.93 -18.59 -9.94
CA HIS A 108 -10.81 -17.15 -10.17
C HIS A 108 -9.95 -16.42 -9.12
N VAL A 109 -9.57 -17.08 -8.01
CA VAL A 109 -8.85 -16.44 -6.90
C VAL A 109 -7.38 -16.14 -7.23
N SER A 110 -6.66 -17.12 -7.77
CA SER A 110 -5.24 -16.96 -8.12
C SER A 110 -4.81 -17.97 -9.18
N HIS A 111 -3.65 -17.77 -9.80
CA HIS A 111 -3.08 -18.75 -10.74
C HIS A 111 -2.90 -20.12 -10.08
N ARG A 112 -2.38 -20.17 -8.84
CA ARG A 112 -2.18 -21.43 -8.11
C ARG A 112 -3.50 -22.15 -7.85
N TRP A 113 -4.52 -21.43 -7.39
CA TRP A 113 -5.84 -22.00 -7.13
C TRP A 113 -6.45 -22.55 -8.41
N ARG A 114 -6.35 -21.80 -9.51
CA ARG A 114 -6.77 -22.27 -10.85
C ARG A 114 -6.08 -23.56 -11.25
N THR A 115 -4.76 -23.64 -11.12
CA THR A 115 -4.01 -24.85 -11.45
C THR A 115 -4.51 -26.04 -10.63
N ILE A 116 -4.65 -25.89 -9.31
CA ILE A 116 -5.10 -26.95 -8.41
C ILE A 116 -6.55 -27.37 -8.71
N SER A 117 -7.46 -26.41 -8.90
CA SER A 117 -8.87 -26.68 -9.19
C SER A 117 -9.04 -27.43 -10.51
N LEU A 118 -8.33 -27.00 -11.57
CA LEU A 118 -8.39 -27.66 -12.88
C LEU A 118 -7.68 -29.02 -12.89
N SER A 119 -6.66 -29.23 -12.06
CA SER A 119 -5.96 -30.51 -11.95
C SER A 119 -6.66 -31.52 -11.03
N SER A 120 -7.79 -31.17 -10.43
CA SER A 120 -8.50 -32.00 -9.45
C SER A 120 -9.87 -32.42 -10.00
N PRO A 121 -9.97 -33.55 -10.72
CA PRO A 121 -11.23 -33.98 -11.37
C PRO A 121 -12.39 -34.14 -10.40
N ARG A 122 -12.12 -34.43 -9.11
CA ARG A 122 -13.14 -34.63 -8.08
C ARG A 122 -13.92 -33.37 -7.70
N LEU A 123 -13.51 -32.19 -8.18
CA LEU A 123 -14.19 -30.92 -7.90
C LEU A 123 -15.27 -30.56 -8.93
N TRP A 124 -15.33 -31.30 -10.04
CA TRP A 124 -16.19 -31.04 -11.20
C TRP A 124 -17.19 -32.17 -11.40
#